data_AF-A0A5F8A8B7-F1
#
_entry.id   AF-A0A5F8A8B7-F1
#
_cell.length_a   1.000
_cell.length_b   1.000
_cell.length_c   1.000
_cell.angle_alpha   90.00
_cell.angle_beta   90.00
_cell.angle_gamma   90.00
#
_symmetry.space_group_name_H-M   'P 1'
#
loop_
_entity.id
_entity.type
_entity.pdbx_description
1 polymer ?
#
loop_
_entity_poly.entity_id
_entity_poly.type
_entity_poly.pdbx_seq_one_letter_code
_entity_poly.pdbx_strand_id
1 'polypeptide(L)'
;MAARYLSGITRRVFLWTVSGTPRREFWSRFRKEKEPVVAETVEEKKEPILVCPPLRSQAYTPPEDLQSRLESYVKEVFGSSLPSNWQDISLEDSRLKFNLLAHLADDLGHVVPNSRLHQMCRGDSFEEGKIQLGI
;
A
#
# COMPACT_ATOMS: atom_id res chain seq x y z
N MET A 1 -11.03 45.68 -56.96
CA MET A 1 -11.57 44.46 -56.32
C MET A 1 -10.43 43.71 -55.63
N ALA A 2 -10.74 43.07 -54.50
CA ALA A 2 -9.93 42.13 -53.68
C ALA A 2 -9.64 42.68 -52.27
N ALA A 3 -10.55 42.36 -51.35
CA ALA A 3 -10.53 42.72 -49.94
C ALA A 3 -9.54 41.84 -49.16
N ARG A 4 -8.77 42.48 -48.26
CA ARG A 4 -7.90 41.81 -47.28
C ARG A 4 -8.77 41.27 -46.14
N TYR A 5 -8.89 39.96 -46.05
CA TYR A 5 -9.54 39.27 -44.92
C TYR A 5 -8.53 39.11 -43.77
N LEU A 6 -8.75 39.82 -42.66
CA LEU A 6 -8.14 39.53 -41.36
C LEU A 6 -9.22 38.82 -40.53
N SER A 7 -9.07 37.50 -40.33
CA SER A 7 -9.95 36.73 -39.45
C SER A 7 -9.25 36.54 -38.11
N GLY A 8 -9.78 37.21 -37.08
CA GLY A 8 -9.33 37.09 -35.70
C GLY A 8 -9.78 35.76 -35.09
N ILE A 9 -8.83 34.99 -34.56
CA ILE A 9 -9.11 33.81 -33.76
C ILE A 9 -9.14 34.23 -32.29
N THR A 10 -10.35 34.43 -31.78
CA THR A 10 -10.62 34.67 -30.35
C THR A 10 -10.44 33.38 -29.56
N ARG A 11 -9.65 33.46 -28.48
CA ARG A 11 -9.49 32.45 -27.43
C ARG A 11 -10.86 32.01 -26.90
N ARG A 12 -11.20 30.72 -27.00
CA ARG A 12 -12.24 30.09 -26.17
C ARG A 12 -11.57 29.29 -25.07
N VAL A 13 -11.57 29.85 -23.87
CA VAL A 13 -11.35 29.13 -22.61
C VAL A 13 -12.57 28.23 -22.44
N PHE A 14 -12.38 26.91 -22.55
CA PHE A 14 -13.42 25.94 -22.21
C PHE A 14 -13.42 25.75 -20.70
N LEU A 15 -14.33 26.45 -20.02
CA LEU A 15 -14.66 26.19 -18.62
C LEU A 15 -15.47 24.89 -18.57
N TRP A 16 -14.86 23.81 -18.11
CA TRP A 16 -15.57 22.57 -17.79
C TRP A 16 -16.24 22.73 -16.43
N THR A 17 -17.43 23.32 -16.40
CA THR A 17 -18.32 23.23 -15.24
C THR A 17 -19.05 21.90 -15.30
N VAL A 18 -18.48 20.85 -14.69
CA VAL A 18 -19.26 19.69 -14.29
C VAL A 18 -19.94 20.04 -12.98
N SER A 19 -21.24 20.34 -13.05
CA SER A 19 -22.12 20.30 -11.89
C SER A 19 -22.28 18.85 -11.46
N GLY A 20 -21.29 18.33 -10.73
CA GLY A 20 -21.32 17.02 -10.09
C GLY A 20 -21.77 17.18 -8.64
N THR A 21 -23.02 16.83 -8.39
CA THR A 21 -23.60 16.65 -7.05
C THR A 21 -22.79 15.66 -6.21
N PRO A 22 -22.83 15.73 -4.86
CA PRO A 22 -21.98 14.91 -4.00
C PRO A 22 -22.35 13.42 -4.14
N ARG A 23 -21.41 12.64 -4.68
CA ARG A 23 -21.47 11.19 -4.83
C ARG A 23 -21.46 10.50 -3.45
N ARG A 24 -22.61 10.48 -2.77
CA ARG A 24 -22.80 9.81 -1.47
C ARG A 24 -24.02 8.89 -1.38
N GLU A 25 -24.55 8.44 -2.51
CA GLU A 25 -25.76 7.60 -2.54
C GLU A 25 -25.53 6.17 -3.03
N PHE A 26 -24.33 5.84 -3.53
CA PHE A 26 -24.06 4.53 -4.12
C PHE A 26 -24.08 3.36 -3.10
N TRP A 27 -23.86 3.66 -1.82
CA TRP A 27 -23.79 2.64 -0.75
C TRP A 27 -25.05 2.54 0.11
N SER A 28 -26.08 3.34 -0.15
CA SER A 28 -27.19 3.52 0.79
C SER A 28 -28.38 2.57 0.56
N ARG A 29 -28.36 1.70 -0.47
CA ARG A 29 -29.58 1.00 -0.93
C ARG A 29 -29.61 -0.53 -0.81
N PHE A 30 -28.93 -1.10 0.17
CA PHE A 30 -29.12 -2.53 0.48
C PHE A 30 -29.17 -2.80 1.99
N ARG A 31 -30.22 -2.31 2.66
CA ARG A 31 -30.79 -3.04 3.80
C ARG A 31 -32.21 -3.44 3.42
N LYS A 32 -32.40 -4.74 3.17
CA LYS A 32 -33.75 -5.33 3.18
C LYS A 32 -34.21 -5.35 4.64
N GLU A 33 -35.32 -4.68 4.93
CA GLU A 33 -36.09 -4.92 6.13
C GLU A 33 -36.52 -6.39 6.14
N LYS A 34 -36.19 -7.12 7.20
CA LYS A 34 -36.72 -8.46 7.49
C LYS A 34 -37.76 -8.28 8.59
N GLU A 35 -39.01 -8.68 8.31
CA GLU A 35 -40.08 -8.80 9.31
C GLU A 35 -39.73 -9.87 10.36
N PRO A 36 -40.24 -9.74 11.60
CA PRO A 36 -39.92 -10.63 12.71
C PRO A 36 -40.76 -11.92 12.63
N VAL A 37 -40.09 -13.06 12.41
CA VAL A 37 -40.70 -14.39 12.55
C VAL A 37 -40.05 -15.11 13.73
N VAL A 38 -40.84 -15.19 14.80
CA VAL A 38 -41.03 -16.27 15.78
C VAL A 38 -39.79 -17.07 16.23
N ALA A 39 -39.58 -17.04 17.55
CA ALA A 39 -38.55 -17.75 18.29
C ALA A 39 -38.60 -19.28 18.13
N GLU A 40 -37.49 -19.86 17.68
CA GLU A 40 -37.12 -21.26 17.92
C GLU A 40 -35.69 -21.31 18.46
N THR A 41 -35.54 -22.02 19.58
CA THR A 41 -34.30 -22.23 20.32
C THR A 41 -33.27 -22.98 19.46
N VAL A 42 -32.25 -22.27 18.98
CA VAL A 42 -31.07 -22.85 18.33
C VAL A 42 -29.86 -22.44 19.17
N GLU A 43 -29.06 -23.41 19.60
CA GLU A 43 -27.85 -23.19 20.38
C GLU A 43 -26.93 -22.16 19.71
N GLU A 44 -26.73 -21.03 20.39
CA GLU A 44 -25.80 -19.98 19.98
C GLU A 44 -24.36 -20.50 20.03
N LYS A 45 -23.87 -21.00 18.89
CA LYS A 45 -22.43 -20.94 18.61
C LYS A 45 -22.08 -19.45 18.52
N LYS A 46 -21.55 -18.89 19.60
CA LYS A 46 -20.98 -17.53 19.62
C LYS A 46 -19.95 -17.40 18.50
N GLU A 47 -20.38 -16.85 17.37
CA GLU A 47 -19.45 -16.43 16.33
C GLU A 47 -18.51 -15.38 16.94
N PRO A 48 -17.18 -15.52 16.74
CA PRO A 48 -16.24 -14.58 17.33
C PRO A 48 -16.47 -13.20 16.69
N ILE A 49 -16.89 -12.24 17.50
CA ILE A 49 -17.04 -10.85 17.09
C ILE A 49 -15.64 -10.31 16.78
N LEU A 50 -15.34 -10.12 15.50
CA LEU A 50 -14.09 -9.51 15.06
C LEU A 50 -14.14 -8.00 15.35
N VAL A 51 -13.54 -7.60 16.46
CA VAL A 51 -13.41 -6.18 16.86
C VAL A 51 -12.26 -5.54 16.08
N CYS A 52 -12.48 -4.30 15.62
CA CYS A 52 -11.46 -3.54 14.91
C CYS A 52 -10.27 -3.23 15.84
N PRO A 53 -9.02 -3.58 15.45
CA PRO A 53 -7.85 -3.26 16.24
C PRO A 53 -7.57 -1.74 16.26
N PRO A 54 -6.82 -1.24 17.26
CA PRO A 54 -6.41 0.16 17.30
C PRO A 54 -5.52 0.50 16.10
N LEU A 55 -5.59 1.76 15.65
CA LEU A 55 -4.74 2.28 14.59
C LEU A 55 -3.28 2.36 15.07
N ARG A 56 -2.35 1.97 14.21
CA ARG A 56 -0.90 2.04 14.47
C ARG A 56 -0.35 3.40 14.06
N SER A 57 0.61 3.92 14.83
CA SER A 57 1.40 5.10 14.45
C SER A 57 2.25 4.81 13.22
N GLN A 58 2.45 5.81 12.35
CA GLN A 58 3.32 5.70 11.18
C GLN A 58 4.76 6.17 11.45
N ALA A 59 5.06 6.63 12.67
CA ALA A 59 6.40 7.06 13.04
C ALA A 59 7.36 5.87 13.06
N TYR A 60 8.44 5.96 12.27
CA TYR A 60 9.51 4.97 12.24
C TYR A 60 10.74 5.51 12.96
N THR A 61 11.31 4.70 13.85
CA THR A 61 12.64 4.90 14.43
C THR A 61 13.49 3.70 14.05
N PRO A 62 14.52 3.85 13.21
CA PRO A 62 15.36 2.73 12.81
C PRO A 62 16.13 2.19 14.02
N PRO A 63 16.11 0.87 14.26
CA PRO A 63 16.85 0.28 15.37
C PRO A 63 18.35 0.21 15.04
N GLU A 64 19.19 0.22 16.05
CA GLU A 64 20.66 0.21 15.90
C GLU A 64 21.19 -1.11 15.30
N ASP A 65 20.45 -2.19 15.46
CA ASP A 65 20.76 -3.55 14.98
C ASP A 65 20.09 -3.87 13.62
N LEU A 66 19.67 -2.85 12.86
CA LEU A 66 18.99 -3.04 11.57
C LEU A 66 19.81 -3.88 10.57
N GLN A 67 21.12 -3.64 10.47
CA GLN A 67 21.98 -4.37 9.54
C GLN A 67 22.09 -5.86 9.87
N SER A 68 22.26 -6.20 11.16
CA SER A 68 22.38 -7.60 11.58
C SER A 68 21.07 -8.36 11.44
N ARG A 69 19.93 -7.69 11.69
CA ARG A 69 18.60 -8.27 11.42
C ARG A 69 18.37 -8.52 9.94
N LEU A 70 18.70 -7.56 9.08
CA LEU A 70 18.61 -7.72 7.64
C LEU A 70 19.45 -8.90 7.16
N GLU A 71 20.70 -8.99 7.60
CA GLU A 71 21.57 -10.10 7.25
C GLU A 71 20.96 -11.46 7.67
N SER A 72 20.36 -11.53 8.87
CA SER A 72 19.66 -12.73 9.33
C SER A 72 18.49 -13.10 8.42
N TYR A 73 17.62 -12.15 8.08
CA TYR A 73 16.46 -12.42 7.21
C TYR A 73 16.85 -12.76 5.79
N VAL A 74 17.87 -12.10 5.23
CA VAL A 74 18.36 -12.45 3.89
C VAL A 74 18.93 -13.86 3.90
N LYS A 75 19.67 -14.27 4.94
CA LYS A 75 20.15 -15.67 5.07
C LYS A 75 19.00 -16.66 5.21
N GLU A 76 17.92 -16.31 5.91
CA GLU A 76 16.75 -17.16 6.06
C GLU A 76 15.99 -17.33 4.73
N VAL A 77 15.76 -16.24 3.99
CA VAL A 77 14.98 -16.26 2.74
C VAL A 77 15.77 -16.79 1.55
N PHE A 78 17.05 -16.43 1.42
CA PHE A 78 17.91 -16.83 0.29
C PHE A 78 18.72 -18.09 0.56
N GLY A 79 18.81 -18.53 1.83
CA GLY A 79 19.56 -19.72 2.23
C GLY A 79 21.05 -19.46 2.46
N SER A 80 21.76 -20.52 2.89
CA SER A 80 23.17 -20.48 3.30
C SER A 80 24.18 -20.36 2.17
N SER A 81 23.76 -20.39 0.89
CA SER A 81 24.64 -20.19 -0.27
C SER A 81 24.93 -18.72 -0.56
N LEU A 82 24.65 -17.84 0.39
CA LEU A 82 24.75 -16.40 0.22
C LEU A 82 26.21 -15.92 0.22
N PRO A 83 26.63 -15.06 -0.73
CA PRO A 83 27.92 -14.41 -0.65
C PRO A 83 28.02 -13.50 0.58
N SER A 84 29.23 -13.22 1.08
CA SER A 84 29.42 -12.28 2.21
C SER A 84 28.83 -10.90 1.91
N ASN A 85 28.80 -10.53 0.62
CA ASN A 85 28.25 -9.27 0.13
C ASN A 85 26.75 -9.44 -0.14
N TRP A 86 25.98 -9.68 0.92
CA TRP A 86 24.53 -9.88 0.83
C TRP A 86 23.78 -8.63 0.33
N GLN A 87 24.37 -7.46 0.46
CA GLN A 87 23.82 -6.18 0.00
C GLN A 87 23.74 -6.09 -1.54
N ASP A 88 24.64 -6.77 -2.27
CA ASP A 88 24.72 -6.72 -3.73
C ASP A 88 23.76 -7.68 -4.45
N ILE A 89 22.99 -8.47 -3.68
CA ILE A 89 22.11 -9.49 -4.23
C ILE A 89 20.94 -8.84 -4.95
N SER A 90 20.68 -9.29 -6.18
CA SER A 90 19.52 -8.86 -6.95
C SER A 90 18.22 -9.46 -6.40
N LEU A 91 17.23 -8.62 -6.13
CA LEU A 91 15.87 -8.97 -5.74
C LEU A 91 14.94 -9.09 -6.96
N GLU A 92 15.41 -9.79 -8.00
CA GLU A 92 14.65 -10.00 -9.25
C GLU A 92 13.47 -10.97 -9.02
N ASP A 93 13.65 -11.98 -8.17
CA ASP A 93 12.58 -12.91 -7.83
C ASP A 93 11.55 -12.24 -6.92
N SER A 94 10.37 -12.02 -7.49
CA SER A 94 9.20 -11.48 -6.80
C SER A 94 8.83 -12.23 -5.51
N ARG A 95 9.03 -13.54 -5.44
CA ARG A 95 8.69 -14.35 -4.26
C ARG A 95 9.65 -14.08 -3.12
N LEU A 96 10.95 -14.11 -3.39
CA LEU A 96 11.98 -13.82 -2.38
C LEU A 96 11.87 -12.37 -1.89
N LYS A 97 11.67 -11.44 -2.82
CA LYS A 97 11.44 -10.03 -2.50
C LYS A 97 10.21 -9.83 -1.63
N PHE A 98 9.09 -10.48 -1.95
CA PHE A 98 7.87 -10.41 -1.15
C PHE A 98 8.09 -10.98 0.25
N ASN A 99 8.69 -12.16 0.37
CA ASN A 99 8.95 -12.80 1.66
C ASN A 99 9.84 -11.93 2.55
N LEU A 100 10.94 -11.39 1.99
CA LEU A 100 11.84 -10.50 2.72
C LEU A 100 11.10 -9.24 3.22
N LEU A 101 10.31 -8.60 2.35
CA LEU A 101 9.55 -7.40 2.71
C LEU A 101 8.45 -7.68 3.75
N ALA A 102 7.82 -8.84 3.68
CA ALA A 102 6.81 -9.27 4.65
C ALA A 102 7.45 -9.47 6.03
N HIS A 103 8.57 -10.20 6.12
CA HIS A 103 9.29 -10.39 7.38
C HIS A 103 9.74 -9.07 8.01
N LEU A 104 10.26 -8.13 7.20
CA LEU A 104 10.64 -6.81 7.68
C LEU A 104 9.44 -5.98 8.14
N ALA A 105 8.31 -6.08 7.44
CA ALA A 105 7.09 -5.39 7.84
C ALA A 105 6.52 -5.92 9.16
N ASP A 106 6.64 -7.23 9.40
CA ASP A 106 6.18 -7.87 10.63
C ASP A 106 7.11 -7.57 11.82
N ASP A 107 8.44 -7.57 11.63
CA ASP A 107 9.41 -7.27 12.70
C ASP A 107 9.50 -5.76 13.02
N LEU A 108 9.65 -4.92 11.99
CA LEU A 108 9.80 -3.47 12.18
C LEU A 108 8.45 -2.77 12.33
N GLY A 109 7.34 -3.40 11.94
CA GLY A 109 6.03 -2.76 11.94
C GLY A 109 5.86 -1.69 10.84
N HIS A 110 6.77 -1.64 9.87
CA HIS A 110 6.78 -0.65 8.79
C HIS A 110 6.78 -1.29 7.41
N VAL A 111 5.82 -0.86 6.60
CA VAL A 111 5.62 -1.35 5.24
C VAL A 111 6.22 -0.37 4.24
N VAL A 112 6.90 -0.88 3.22
CA VAL A 112 7.40 -0.08 2.11
C VAL A 112 6.24 0.35 1.20
N PRO A 113 6.12 1.63 0.84
CA PRO A 113 5.05 2.09 -0.05
C PRO A 113 5.21 1.54 -1.47
N ASN A 114 4.09 1.30 -2.16
CA ASN A 114 4.06 0.77 -3.53
C ASN A 114 4.89 1.58 -4.53
N SER A 115 4.94 2.91 -4.33
CA SER A 115 5.74 3.82 -5.16
C SER A 115 7.24 3.53 -5.08
N ARG A 116 7.74 2.90 -4.01
CA ARG A 116 9.16 2.58 -3.81
C ARG A 116 9.51 1.12 -4.08
N LEU A 117 8.52 0.24 -4.23
CA LEU A 117 8.78 -1.17 -4.48
C LEU A 117 9.64 -1.38 -5.73
N HIS A 118 9.50 -0.55 -6.77
CA HIS A 118 10.33 -0.64 -7.97
C HIS A 118 11.81 -0.26 -7.74
N GLN A 119 12.12 0.47 -6.66
CA GLN A 119 13.50 0.88 -6.30
C GLN A 119 14.19 -0.18 -5.44
N MET A 120 13.44 -1.12 -4.87
CA MET A 120 13.96 -2.20 -4.03
C MET A 120 14.48 -3.34 -4.91
N CYS A 121 15.62 -3.13 -5.55
CA CYS A 121 16.22 -4.10 -6.46
C CYS A 121 17.41 -4.84 -5.83
N ARG A 122 17.95 -4.33 -4.72
CA ARG A 122 19.15 -4.86 -4.08
C ARG A 122 19.04 -4.83 -2.56
N GLY A 123 19.87 -5.60 -1.87
CA GLY A 123 19.93 -5.64 -0.40
C GLY A 123 20.37 -4.31 0.22
N ASP A 124 21.21 -3.53 -0.48
CA ASP A 124 21.62 -2.16 -0.11
C ASP A 124 20.43 -1.19 0.04
N SER A 125 19.32 -1.48 -0.63
CA SER A 125 18.17 -0.59 -0.72
C SER A 125 17.39 -0.50 0.60
N PHE A 126 17.74 -1.36 1.57
CA PHE A 126 17.12 -1.44 2.89
C PHE A 126 17.86 -0.66 3.97
N GLU A 127 19.14 -0.32 3.78
CA GLU A 127 19.95 0.30 4.85
C GLU A 127 19.80 1.83 4.93
N GLU A 128 19.56 2.50 3.81
CA GLU A 128 19.68 3.97 3.75
C GLU A 128 18.36 4.71 3.97
N GLY A 129 17.63 4.51 5.07
CA GLY A 129 16.41 5.32 5.35
C GLY A 129 15.36 5.33 4.21
N LYS A 130 15.51 4.47 3.21
CA LYS A 130 14.71 4.41 1.98
C LYS A 130 13.35 3.79 2.25
N ILE A 131 13.26 3.02 3.34
CA ILE A 131 12.02 2.55 3.94
C ILE A 131 11.14 3.73 4.41
N GLN A 132 11.74 4.90 4.69
CA GLN A 132 11.11 5.94 5.51
C GLN A 132 10.48 7.12 4.76
N LEU A 133 10.68 7.28 3.45
CA LEU A 133 10.17 8.46 2.74
C LEU A 133 8.82 8.17 2.06
N GLY A 134 7.82 7.98 2.91
CA GLY A 134 6.40 8.15 2.61
C GLY A 134 5.87 9.43 3.26
N ILE A 135 6.45 10.57 2.91
CA ILE A 135 5.86 11.91 3.06
C ILE A 135 5.99 12.60 1.70
#